data_AF-A0A7X8LXB5-F1
#
_entry.id   AF-A0A7X8LXB5-F1
#
_cell.length_a   1.000
_cell.length_b   1.000
_cell.length_c   1.000
_cell.angle_alpha   90.00
_cell.angle_beta   90.00
_cell.angle_gamma   90.00
#
_symmetry.space_group_name_H-M   'P 1'
#
loop_
_entity.id
_entity.type
_entity.pdbx_description
1 polymer ?
#
loop_
_entity_poly.entity_id
_entity_poly.type
_entity_poly.pdbx_seq_one_letter_code
_entity_poly.pdbx_strand_id
1 'polypeptide(L)'
;MKRKLVALLLIGAMVLAAFAGCGETNAGGDQTPPSSTNPTQSQDPAPAEKEGKVLNIYCWNEEFKSRFTDYYEKAGKLSKDVEVNFIIVPNQGNAYQNALDQALEMQASAPVDEKIDLFLIEADYALKYVNTDYTLDVKADVGLTDADLADQYQYTKDIVTDSNGKQKGTTWQATPGLFAYRRSIAKDVLGTDDPVKVQEALSDWDKFDEVAEKAAAKGYKMLSGYDDSYRTFSNNVSGPWVDGNKIVIDDSLWRWINQTKEYTDKGYNNKTSL
;
A
#
# COMPACT_ATOMS: atom_id res chain seq x y z
N MET A 1 32.34 -13.93 29.02
CA MET A 1 31.49 -13.74 30.22
C MET A 1 31.78 -12.36 30.80
N LYS A 2 30.86 -11.40 30.62
CA LYS A 2 30.78 -10.04 31.21
C LYS A 2 29.99 -9.12 30.26
N ARG A 3 28.70 -9.43 30.02
CA ARG A 3 27.70 -8.51 29.43
C ARG A 3 26.26 -8.88 29.84
N LYS A 4 26.05 -9.46 31.04
CA LYS A 4 24.74 -9.91 31.53
C LYS A 4 24.35 -9.36 32.91
N LEU A 5 24.86 -8.18 33.29
CA LEU A 5 24.66 -7.62 34.64
C LEU A 5 24.14 -6.17 34.69
N VAL A 6 23.58 -5.64 33.61
CA VAL A 6 23.05 -4.25 33.59
C VAL A 6 21.54 -4.17 33.32
N ALA A 7 20.86 -5.29 33.11
CA ALA A 7 19.43 -5.32 32.75
C ALA A 7 18.48 -5.70 33.91
N LEU A 8 18.88 -5.53 35.17
CA LEU A 8 18.13 -6.05 36.33
C LEU A 8 17.86 -5.04 37.45
N LEU A 9 17.85 -3.73 37.15
CA LEU A 9 17.76 -2.71 38.21
C LEU A 9 16.67 -1.63 38.05
N LEU A 10 15.65 -1.84 37.22
CA LEU A 10 14.55 -0.86 37.06
C LEU A 10 13.15 -1.51 36.93
N ILE A 11 12.86 -2.49 37.78
CA ILE A 11 11.49 -2.94 38.06
C ILE A 11 11.33 -3.01 39.59
N GLY A 12 10.55 -2.11 40.17
CA GLY A 12 10.04 -2.24 41.54
C GLY A 12 10.07 -0.97 42.39
N ALA A 13 8.97 -0.20 42.36
CA ALA A 13 8.43 0.71 43.40
C ALA A 13 7.48 1.70 42.68
N MET A 14 6.25 1.99 43.07
CA MET A 14 5.42 1.67 44.23
C MET A 14 3.96 1.91 43.81
N VAL A 15 3.06 1.10 44.36
CA VAL A 15 1.61 1.27 44.37
C VAL A 15 1.20 1.98 45.68
N LEU A 16 0.09 2.74 45.64
CA LEU A 16 -0.81 3.19 46.72
C LEU A 16 -0.74 4.62 47.31
N ALA A 17 -1.98 5.09 47.59
CA ALA A 17 -2.47 6.25 48.35
C ALA A 17 -2.62 7.57 47.54
N ALA A 18 -3.76 8.27 47.53
CA ALA A 18 -4.95 8.19 48.36
C ALA A 18 -6.20 8.78 47.64
N PHE A 19 -7.35 8.17 47.91
CA PHE A 19 -8.66 8.81 47.88
C PHE A 19 -8.73 9.89 48.97
N ALA A 20 -9.23 11.07 48.64
CA ALA A 20 -9.79 12.01 49.61
C ALA A 20 -11.07 12.61 49.01
N GLY A 21 -12.20 12.00 49.37
CA GLY A 21 -13.49 12.67 49.33
C GLY A 21 -13.70 13.44 50.62
N CYS A 22 -14.35 14.60 50.52
CA CYS A 22 -15.13 15.17 51.60
C CYS A 22 -16.41 15.75 50.97
N GLY A 23 -17.52 15.08 51.21
CA GLY A 23 -18.81 15.75 51.30
C GLY A 23 -19.21 15.78 52.77
N GLU A 24 -19.81 16.87 53.23
CA GLU A 24 -20.98 16.77 54.10
C GLU A 24 -21.76 18.10 54.17
N THR A 25 -23.05 17.91 54.43
CA THR A 25 -24.23 18.77 54.29
C THR A 25 -24.51 19.63 55.53
N ASN A 26 -25.18 20.78 55.36
CA ASN A 26 -26.51 21.02 55.98
C ASN A 26 -27.16 22.39 55.65
N ALA A 27 -28.47 22.29 55.40
CA ALA A 27 -29.58 23.18 55.76
C ALA A 27 -29.74 24.60 55.14
N GLY A 28 -30.77 24.71 54.29
CA GLY A 28 -31.88 25.67 54.44
C GLY A 28 -31.69 27.10 53.92
N GLY A 29 -32.50 27.49 52.92
CA GLY A 29 -32.67 28.90 52.55
C GLY A 29 -33.06 29.11 51.09
N ASP A 30 -34.37 29.15 50.87
CA ASP A 30 -35.04 29.66 49.68
C ASP A 30 -34.53 31.05 49.28
N GLN A 31 -33.88 31.21 48.10
CA GLN A 31 -33.83 32.46 47.30
C GLN A 31 -33.47 32.16 45.82
N THR A 32 -34.38 32.56 44.93
CA THR A 32 -34.29 32.75 43.47
C THR A 32 -32.89 32.96 42.86
N PRO A 33 -32.53 32.30 41.74
CA PRO A 33 -31.42 32.73 40.90
C PRO A 33 -31.86 33.80 39.89
N PRO A 34 -31.03 34.82 39.62
CA PRO A 34 -31.30 35.82 38.59
C PRO A 34 -31.04 35.25 37.19
N SER A 35 -31.86 35.69 36.24
CA SER A 35 -31.66 35.49 34.82
C SER A 35 -30.31 36.07 34.36
N SER A 36 -29.47 35.24 33.75
CA SER A 36 -28.44 35.71 32.81
C SER A 36 -28.43 34.81 31.58
N THR A 37 -29.09 35.30 30.54
CA THR A 37 -28.87 34.91 29.15
C THR A 37 -27.43 35.25 28.76
N ASN A 38 -26.59 34.25 28.56
CA ASN A 38 -25.37 34.41 27.76
C ASN A 38 -25.59 33.73 26.40
N PRO A 39 -25.35 34.44 25.29
CA PRO A 39 -25.53 33.91 23.95
C PRO A 39 -24.42 32.91 23.62
N THR A 40 -24.81 31.86 22.92
CA THR A 40 -23.94 30.89 22.25
C THR A 40 -22.84 31.62 21.48
N GLN A 41 -21.61 31.45 21.94
CA GLN A 41 -20.42 31.92 21.25
C GLN A 41 -20.21 31.01 20.03
N SER A 42 -20.54 31.53 18.85
CA SER A 42 -20.12 30.96 17.58
C SER A 42 -18.61 30.76 17.63
N GLN A 43 -18.14 29.51 17.50
CA GLN A 43 -16.74 29.25 17.21
C GLN A 43 -16.44 29.88 15.86
N ASP A 44 -15.59 30.92 15.86
CA ASP A 44 -14.97 31.40 14.63
C ASP A 44 -14.33 30.21 13.90
N PRO A 45 -14.42 30.15 12.55
CA PRO A 45 -13.66 29.16 11.80
C PRO A 45 -12.18 29.33 12.16
N ALA A 46 -11.50 28.19 12.39
CA ALA A 46 -10.06 28.19 12.58
C ALA A 46 -9.40 29.04 11.47
N PRO A 47 -8.38 29.87 11.80
CA PRO A 47 -7.69 30.65 10.79
C PRO A 47 -7.24 29.72 9.67
N ALA A 48 -7.55 30.06 8.42
CA ALA A 48 -7.04 29.33 7.27
C ALA A 48 -5.52 29.19 7.42
N GLU A 49 -5.03 27.97 7.54
CA GLU A 49 -3.60 27.72 7.59
C GLU A 49 -2.97 28.34 6.34
N LYS A 50 -1.84 29.02 6.51
CA LYS A 50 -1.15 29.61 5.36
C LYS A 50 -0.71 28.46 4.45
N GLU A 51 -1.27 28.42 3.25
CA GLU A 51 -0.85 27.47 2.20
C GLU A 51 0.59 27.77 1.76
N GLY A 52 1.32 26.70 1.43
CA GLY A 52 2.68 26.76 0.91
C GLY A 52 2.72 27.08 -0.58
N LYS A 53 3.93 27.19 -1.12
CA LYS A 53 4.22 27.37 -2.54
C LYS A 53 5.00 26.21 -3.15
N VAL A 54 5.35 25.20 -2.36
CA VAL A 54 6.07 24.02 -2.85
C VAL A 54 5.15 22.81 -2.79
N LEU A 55 4.96 22.15 -3.92
CA LEU A 55 4.29 20.86 -4.04
C LEU A 55 5.34 19.74 -3.95
N ASN A 56 5.42 19.10 -2.78
CA ASN A 56 6.36 18.02 -2.50
C ASN A 56 5.76 16.66 -2.87
N ILE A 57 6.43 15.96 -3.79
CA ILE A 57 6.01 14.67 -4.33
C ILE A 57 7.04 13.58 -4.05
N TYR A 58 6.68 12.59 -3.23
CA TYR A 58 7.54 11.45 -2.90
C TYR A 58 7.36 10.30 -3.91
N CYS A 59 8.43 9.87 -4.56
CA CYS A 59 8.42 8.70 -5.46
C CYS A 59 9.75 7.93 -5.43
N TRP A 60 9.81 6.75 -6.06
CA TRP A 60 11.00 5.89 -6.01
C TRP A 60 11.87 5.89 -7.27
N ASN A 61 11.41 6.53 -8.33
CA ASN A 61 12.13 6.71 -9.58
C ASN A 61 11.62 7.98 -10.31
N GLU A 62 12.11 8.21 -11.54
CA GLU A 62 11.72 9.37 -12.35
C GLU A 62 10.48 9.15 -13.22
N GLU A 63 9.85 7.96 -13.20
CA GLU A 63 8.71 7.68 -14.08
C GLU A 63 7.56 8.65 -13.78
N PHE A 64 7.27 8.88 -12.50
CA PHE A 64 6.19 9.78 -12.13
C PHE A 64 6.49 11.23 -12.47
N LYS A 65 7.70 11.66 -12.20
CA LYS A 65 8.18 12.97 -12.62
C LYS A 65 8.00 13.21 -14.12
N SER A 66 8.41 12.26 -14.96
CA SER A 66 8.26 12.40 -16.42
C SER A 66 6.80 12.54 -16.83
N ARG A 67 5.89 11.71 -16.32
CA ARG A 67 4.46 11.78 -16.67
C ARG A 67 3.80 13.06 -16.17
N PHE A 68 4.12 13.50 -14.95
CA PHE A 68 3.64 14.77 -14.41
C PHE A 68 4.08 15.94 -15.29
N THR A 69 5.37 16.02 -15.61
CA THR A 69 5.90 17.08 -16.47
C THR A 69 5.27 17.05 -17.87
N ASP A 70 5.13 15.86 -18.48
CA ASP A 70 4.65 15.73 -19.85
C ASP A 70 3.16 16.02 -20.02
N TYR A 71 2.33 15.61 -19.06
CA TYR A 71 0.86 15.65 -19.20
C TYR A 71 0.17 16.68 -18.30
N TYR A 72 0.83 17.14 -17.23
CA TYR A 72 0.27 18.12 -16.30
C TYR A 72 0.93 19.49 -16.48
N GLU A 73 2.25 19.55 -16.32
CA GLU A 73 3.01 20.80 -16.36
C GLU A 73 3.01 21.42 -17.76
N LYS A 74 3.42 20.66 -18.79
CA LYS A 74 3.42 21.14 -20.19
C LYS A 74 2.03 21.46 -20.73
N ALA A 75 0.99 20.88 -20.13
CA ALA A 75 -0.40 21.21 -20.44
C ALA A 75 -0.87 22.53 -19.78
N GLY A 76 0.00 23.20 -19.01
CA GLY A 76 -0.31 24.46 -18.33
C GLY A 76 -1.27 24.30 -17.16
N LYS A 77 -1.38 23.10 -16.58
CA LYS A 77 -2.29 22.79 -15.46
C LYS A 77 -1.68 23.09 -14.08
N LEU A 78 -0.35 23.26 -14.02
CA LEU A 78 0.34 23.70 -12.80
C LEU A 78 0.17 25.21 -12.62
N SER A 79 -0.20 25.63 -11.42
CA SER A 79 -0.28 27.06 -11.09
C SER A 79 1.12 27.70 -11.13
N LYS A 80 1.21 28.94 -11.63
CA LYS A 80 2.51 29.61 -11.86
C LYS A 80 3.28 29.98 -10.60
N ASP A 81 2.60 30.00 -9.47
CA ASP A 81 3.10 30.32 -8.14
C ASP A 81 3.47 29.08 -7.30
N VAL A 82 3.33 27.88 -7.88
CA VAL A 82 3.69 26.61 -7.26
C VAL A 82 4.99 26.08 -7.87
N GLU A 83 5.99 25.83 -7.02
CA GLU A 83 7.18 25.06 -7.34
C GLU A 83 6.93 23.57 -7.08
N VAL A 84 7.36 22.68 -7.96
CA VAL A 84 7.22 21.23 -7.75
C VAL A 84 8.56 20.64 -7.35
N ASN A 85 8.59 19.99 -6.18
CA ASN A 85 9.76 19.32 -5.65
C ASN A 85 9.53 17.81 -5.63
N PHE A 86 10.32 17.06 -6.40
CA PHE A 86 10.28 15.59 -6.41
C PHE A 86 11.31 15.03 -5.44
N ILE A 87 10.86 14.36 -4.39
CA ILE A 87 11.69 13.62 -3.45
C ILE A 87 11.80 12.17 -3.93
N ILE A 88 12.90 11.87 -4.60
CA ILE A 88 13.14 10.56 -5.22
C ILE A 88 14.03 9.70 -4.32
N VAL A 89 13.46 8.66 -3.71
CA VAL A 89 14.20 7.69 -2.88
C VAL A 89 14.07 6.29 -3.48
N PRO A 90 15.14 5.68 -4.01
CA PRO A 90 15.08 4.34 -4.59
C PRO A 90 14.48 3.30 -3.63
N ASN A 91 13.67 2.38 -4.16
CA ASN A 91 12.94 1.40 -3.34
C ASN A 91 13.84 0.25 -2.78
N GLN A 92 15.11 0.20 -3.18
CA GLN A 92 16.04 -0.89 -2.80
C GLN A 92 16.10 -1.06 -1.27
N GLY A 93 15.87 -2.28 -0.80
CA GLY A 93 15.95 -2.60 0.63
C GLY A 93 14.95 -1.83 1.50
N ASN A 94 13.76 -1.53 0.97
CA ASN A 94 12.71 -0.74 1.63
C ASN A 94 13.09 0.73 1.93
N ALA A 95 14.14 1.26 1.31
CA ALA A 95 14.61 2.61 1.61
C ALA A 95 13.53 3.68 1.35
N TYR A 96 12.75 3.55 0.28
CA TYR A 96 11.61 4.45 0.01
C TYR A 96 10.59 4.45 1.15
N GLN A 97 10.10 3.27 1.55
CA GLN A 97 9.09 3.14 2.60
C GLN A 97 9.60 3.71 3.93
N ASN A 98 10.84 3.41 4.32
CA ASN A 98 11.41 3.93 5.56
C ASN A 98 11.52 5.46 5.56
N ALA A 99 11.92 6.06 4.43
CA ALA A 99 12.01 7.50 4.29
C ALA A 99 10.63 8.18 4.30
N LEU A 100 9.65 7.56 3.63
CA LEU A 100 8.26 8.04 3.61
C LEU A 100 7.63 7.97 5.00
N ASP A 101 7.79 6.85 5.72
CA ASP A 101 7.29 6.68 7.09
C ASP A 101 7.81 7.78 8.01
N GLN A 102 9.14 7.99 8.02
CA GLN A 102 9.77 9.00 8.85
C GLN A 102 9.26 10.41 8.52
N ALA A 103 9.06 10.71 7.23
CA ALA A 103 8.56 12.01 6.81
C ALA A 103 7.08 12.21 7.18
N LEU A 104 6.25 11.17 7.03
CA LEU A 104 4.84 11.19 7.44
C LEU A 104 4.67 11.36 8.95
N GLU A 105 5.52 10.73 9.76
CA GLU A 105 5.53 10.93 11.22
C GLU A 105 5.78 12.40 11.61
N MET A 106 6.59 13.11 10.83
CA MET A 106 6.92 14.53 11.05
C MET A 106 5.93 15.50 10.38
N GLN A 107 4.99 15.00 9.57
CA GLN A 107 4.14 15.79 8.68
C GLN A 107 3.37 16.91 9.40
N ALA A 108 2.80 16.62 10.58
CA ALA A 108 2.03 17.61 11.33
C ALA A 108 2.88 18.83 11.75
N SER A 109 4.13 18.58 12.14
CA SER A 109 5.07 19.61 12.63
C SER A 109 5.99 20.19 11.56
N ALA A 110 6.02 19.61 10.35
CA ALA A 110 6.87 20.08 9.26
C ALA A 110 6.52 21.53 8.86
N PRO A 111 7.50 22.35 8.49
CA PRO A 111 7.26 23.65 7.86
C PRO A 111 6.32 23.50 6.65
N VAL A 112 5.49 24.51 6.39
CA VAL A 112 4.44 24.44 5.36
C VAL A 112 4.99 24.01 4.00
N ASP A 113 6.10 24.59 3.54
CA ASP A 113 6.73 24.25 2.25
C ASP A 113 7.56 22.96 2.26
N GLU A 114 7.66 22.27 3.40
CA GLU A 114 8.36 20.98 3.55
C GLU A 114 7.39 19.81 3.79
N LYS A 115 6.09 20.09 3.95
CA LYS A 115 5.06 19.06 4.10
C LYS A 115 4.94 18.23 2.83
N ILE A 116 4.66 16.94 2.99
CA ILE A 116 4.34 16.03 1.88
C ILE A 116 2.94 16.36 1.36
N ASP A 117 2.82 16.60 0.06
CA ASP A 117 1.52 16.88 -0.58
C ASP A 117 1.02 15.68 -1.40
N LEU A 118 1.94 14.93 -2.00
CA LEU A 118 1.65 13.71 -2.75
C LEU A 118 2.74 12.68 -2.49
N PHE A 119 2.35 11.41 -2.40
CA PHE A 119 3.31 10.32 -2.38
C PHE A 119 2.75 9.13 -3.16
N LEU A 120 3.65 8.36 -3.76
CA LEU A 120 3.29 7.13 -4.44
C LEU A 120 3.37 5.94 -3.48
N ILE A 121 2.57 4.93 -3.75
CA ILE A 121 2.60 3.66 -3.02
C ILE A 121 2.50 2.49 -3.99
N GLU A 122 3.17 1.39 -3.68
CA GLU A 122 2.97 0.12 -4.37
C GLU A 122 1.76 -0.62 -3.78
N ALA A 123 1.13 -1.46 -4.59
CA ALA A 123 -0.01 -2.27 -4.17
C ALA A 123 0.30 -3.14 -2.94
N ASP A 124 1.52 -3.70 -2.87
CA ASP A 124 1.95 -4.63 -1.83
C ASP A 124 1.91 -4.04 -0.41
N TYR A 125 1.99 -2.72 -0.29
CA TYR A 125 2.01 -2.02 0.99
C TYR A 125 0.98 -0.89 1.05
N ALA A 126 0.05 -0.79 0.10
CA ALA A 126 -0.94 0.29 0.06
C ALA A 126 -1.79 0.36 1.32
N LEU A 127 -2.21 -0.80 1.84
CA LEU A 127 -3.00 -0.94 3.08
C LEU A 127 -2.35 -0.29 4.31
N LYS A 128 -1.01 -0.20 4.32
CA LYS A 128 -0.26 0.46 5.40
C LYS A 128 -0.57 1.96 5.48
N TYR A 129 -0.81 2.60 4.34
CA TYR A 129 -1.00 4.05 4.25
C TYR A 129 -2.47 4.44 4.15
N VAL A 130 -3.28 3.72 3.36
CA VAL A 130 -4.70 4.08 3.17
C VAL A 130 -5.54 3.91 4.44
N ASN A 131 -5.12 3.05 5.37
CA ASN A 131 -5.78 2.89 6.67
C ASN A 131 -5.28 3.88 7.73
N THR A 132 -4.65 4.98 7.33
CA THR A 132 -4.13 6.01 8.24
C THR A 132 -4.67 7.38 7.88
N ASP A 133 -4.60 8.32 8.82
CA ASP A 133 -4.99 9.72 8.62
C ASP A 133 -3.99 10.50 7.75
N TYR A 134 -2.89 9.87 7.30
CA TYR A 134 -1.92 10.48 6.39
C TYR A 134 -2.39 10.58 4.94
N THR A 135 -3.51 9.93 4.60
CA THR A 135 -4.09 9.96 3.26
C THR A 135 -5.44 10.67 3.28
N LEU A 136 -5.80 11.29 2.16
CA LEU A 136 -7.08 11.98 1.97
C LEU A 136 -8.09 11.09 1.25
N ASP A 137 -9.37 11.26 1.53
CA ASP A 137 -10.43 10.73 0.68
C ASP A 137 -10.42 11.47 -0.66
N VAL A 138 -10.20 10.75 -1.76
CA VAL A 138 -10.01 11.38 -3.08
C VAL A 138 -11.27 12.08 -3.57
N LYS A 139 -12.45 11.73 -3.04
CA LYS A 139 -13.71 12.39 -3.38
C LYS A 139 -14.05 13.46 -2.35
N ALA A 140 -14.10 13.10 -1.07
CA ALA A 140 -14.62 14.00 -0.04
C ALA A 140 -13.65 15.14 0.29
N ASP A 141 -12.35 14.88 0.27
CA ASP A 141 -11.32 15.85 0.67
C ASP A 141 -10.65 16.50 -0.55
N VAL A 142 -10.34 15.71 -1.60
CA VAL A 142 -9.66 16.20 -2.81
C VAL A 142 -10.65 16.72 -3.88
N GLY A 143 -11.88 16.20 -3.91
CA GLY A 143 -12.94 16.68 -4.80
C GLY A 143 -13.05 15.95 -6.15
N LEU A 144 -12.46 14.76 -6.32
CA LEU A 144 -12.69 13.95 -7.51
C LEU A 144 -14.13 13.44 -7.57
N THR A 145 -14.68 13.35 -8.78
CA THR A 145 -16.04 12.90 -9.03
C THR A 145 -16.08 11.44 -9.48
N ASP A 146 -17.26 10.82 -9.44
CA ASP A 146 -17.45 9.48 -10.02
C ASP A 146 -17.14 9.45 -11.52
N ALA A 147 -17.30 10.57 -12.23
CA ALA A 147 -16.92 10.69 -13.63
C ALA A 147 -15.41 10.66 -13.83
N ASP A 148 -14.64 11.30 -12.95
CA ASP A 148 -13.16 11.29 -13.01
C ASP A 148 -12.59 9.88 -12.76
N LEU A 149 -13.31 9.05 -12.01
CA LEU A 149 -12.91 7.70 -11.61
C LEU A 149 -13.57 6.59 -12.44
N ALA A 150 -14.36 6.95 -13.47
CA ALA A 150 -15.20 6.00 -14.20
C ALA A 150 -14.39 4.95 -14.98
N ASP A 151 -13.23 5.34 -15.52
CA ASP A 151 -12.40 4.49 -16.40
C ASP A 151 -11.36 3.64 -15.64
N GLN A 152 -11.36 3.69 -14.31
CA GLN A 152 -10.45 2.88 -13.51
C GLN A 152 -10.90 1.41 -13.45
N TYR A 153 -9.96 0.49 -13.56
CA TYR A 153 -10.21 -0.92 -13.25
C TYR A 153 -10.61 -1.09 -11.79
N GLN A 154 -11.55 -1.99 -11.50
CA GLN A 154 -12.06 -2.20 -10.14
C GLN A 154 -10.92 -2.50 -9.14
N TYR A 155 -9.98 -3.36 -9.51
CA TYR A 155 -8.88 -3.74 -8.62
C TYR A 155 -7.99 -2.55 -8.22
N THR A 156 -7.86 -1.52 -9.06
CA THR A 156 -7.07 -0.33 -8.71
C THR A 156 -7.80 0.57 -7.71
N LYS A 157 -9.13 0.52 -7.66
CA LYS A 157 -9.94 1.16 -6.63
C LYS A 157 -9.83 0.39 -5.32
N ASP A 158 -9.96 -0.94 -5.38
CA ASP A 158 -9.99 -1.81 -4.21
C ASP A 158 -8.69 -1.73 -3.40
N ILE A 159 -7.52 -1.77 -4.06
CA ILE A 159 -6.19 -1.75 -3.40
C ILE A 159 -5.98 -0.49 -2.55
N VAL A 160 -6.57 0.64 -2.94
CA VAL A 160 -6.40 1.93 -2.26
C VAL A 160 -7.66 2.37 -1.51
N THR A 161 -8.61 1.45 -1.29
CA THR A 161 -9.79 1.69 -0.46
C THR A 161 -9.47 1.31 0.98
N ASP A 162 -9.76 2.20 1.92
CA ASP A 162 -9.55 1.96 3.34
C ASP A 162 -10.59 1.00 3.93
N SER A 163 -10.37 0.60 5.18
CA SER A 163 -11.29 -0.26 5.94
C SER A 163 -12.67 0.34 6.20
N ASN A 164 -12.86 1.66 5.98
CA ASN A 164 -14.14 2.35 6.06
C ASN A 164 -14.83 2.47 4.68
N GLY A 165 -14.23 1.95 3.61
CA GLY A 165 -14.78 1.98 2.26
C GLY A 165 -14.49 3.28 1.50
N LYS A 166 -13.55 4.11 1.96
CA LYS A 166 -13.13 5.35 1.28
C LYS A 166 -11.97 5.09 0.35
N GLN A 167 -12.05 5.55 -0.89
CA GLN A 167 -10.92 5.50 -1.82
C GLN A 167 -9.90 6.59 -1.42
N LYS A 168 -8.70 6.19 -1.01
CA LYS A 168 -7.65 7.08 -0.48
C LYS A 168 -6.50 7.35 -1.46
N GLY A 169 -6.64 6.84 -2.68
CA GLY A 169 -5.64 7.01 -3.73
C GLY A 169 -6.21 6.81 -5.13
N THR A 170 -5.42 7.16 -6.13
CA THR A 170 -5.69 6.86 -7.53
C THR A 170 -4.39 6.46 -8.22
N THR A 171 -4.50 5.84 -9.39
CA THR A 171 -3.33 5.45 -10.18
C THR A 171 -3.54 5.81 -11.64
N TRP A 172 -2.46 6.22 -12.31
CA TRP A 172 -2.41 6.26 -13.77
C TRP A 172 -1.93 4.92 -14.36
N GLN A 173 -1.44 4.02 -13.51
CA GLN A 173 -0.76 2.79 -13.91
C GLN A 173 -1.63 1.60 -13.52
N ALA A 174 -1.86 0.75 -14.50
CA ALA A 174 -2.39 -0.59 -14.32
C ALA A 174 -1.35 -1.57 -14.85
N THR A 175 -0.79 -2.41 -13.98
CA THR A 175 0.22 -3.43 -14.31
C THR A 175 -0.39 -4.84 -14.19
N PRO A 176 -1.22 -5.28 -15.16
CA PRO A 176 -1.71 -6.64 -15.16
C PRO A 176 -0.54 -7.63 -15.31
N GLY A 177 -0.63 -8.78 -14.64
CA GLY A 177 0.32 -9.87 -14.82
C GLY A 177 0.27 -10.43 -16.24
N LEU A 178 1.42 -10.77 -16.81
CA LEU A 178 1.57 -11.29 -18.17
C LEU A 178 2.56 -12.46 -18.15
N PHE A 179 2.33 -13.45 -19.00
CA PHE A 179 3.31 -14.51 -19.26
C PHE A 179 4.04 -14.24 -20.58
N ALA A 180 5.31 -13.87 -20.48
CA ALA A 180 6.17 -13.66 -21.64
C ALA A 180 6.91 -14.96 -21.99
N TYR A 181 6.88 -15.35 -23.27
CA TYR A 181 7.56 -16.55 -23.75
C TYR A 181 8.30 -16.30 -25.08
N ARG A 182 9.30 -17.14 -25.36
CA ARG A 182 9.97 -17.13 -26.67
C ARG A 182 9.18 -17.96 -27.67
N ARG A 183 8.72 -17.34 -28.75
CA ARG A 183 7.97 -18.01 -29.84
C ARG A 183 8.71 -19.21 -30.42
N SER A 184 10.03 -19.14 -30.56
CA SER A 184 10.84 -20.27 -31.03
C SER A 184 10.76 -21.48 -30.10
N ILE A 185 10.74 -21.26 -28.79
CA ILE A 185 10.57 -22.32 -27.78
C ILE A 185 9.16 -22.88 -27.84
N ALA A 186 8.13 -22.03 -27.93
CA ALA A 186 6.75 -22.49 -28.08
C ALA A 186 6.58 -23.37 -29.33
N LYS A 187 7.15 -22.98 -30.47
CA LYS A 187 7.09 -23.78 -31.69
C LYS A 187 7.78 -25.13 -31.53
N ASP A 188 8.91 -25.19 -30.84
CA ASP A 188 9.58 -26.46 -30.58
C ASP A 188 8.73 -27.32 -29.61
N VAL A 189 8.33 -26.78 -28.47
CA VAL A 189 7.64 -27.54 -27.40
C VAL A 189 6.19 -27.93 -27.76
N LEU A 190 5.43 -27.01 -28.35
CA LEU A 190 4.00 -27.15 -28.62
C LEU A 190 3.69 -27.41 -30.10
N GLY A 191 4.67 -27.32 -30.98
CA GLY A 191 4.46 -27.39 -32.43
C GLY A 191 3.83 -26.12 -33.02
N THR A 192 3.59 -25.09 -32.21
CA THR A 192 2.97 -23.82 -32.63
C THR A 192 3.49 -22.65 -31.82
N ASP A 193 3.59 -21.49 -32.45
CA ASP A 193 3.85 -20.20 -31.82
C ASP A 193 2.70 -19.21 -32.02
N ASP A 194 1.53 -19.72 -32.42
CA ASP A 194 0.30 -18.94 -32.48
C ASP A 194 -0.12 -18.56 -31.05
N PRO A 195 -0.29 -17.26 -30.73
CA PRO A 195 -0.50 -16.83 -29.36
C PRO A 195 -1.81 -17.35 -28.75
N VAL A 196 -2.86 -17.54 -29.55
CA VAL A 196 -4.14 -18.05 -29.06
C VAL A 196 -3.99 -19.52 -28.66
N LYS A 197 -3.30 -20.32 -29.50
CA LYS A 197 -3.03 -21.73 -29.20
C LYS A 197 -2.07 -21.91 -28.02
N VAL A 198 -1.06 -21.06 -27.90
CA VAL A 198 -0.15 -21.08 -26.75
C VAL A 198 -0.90 -20.73 -25.48
N GLN A 199 -1.78 -19.72 -25.50
CA GLN A 199 -2.61 -19.37 -24.35
C GLN A 199 -3.58 -20.50 -23.97
N GLU A 200 -4.19 -21.17 -24.95
CA GLU A 200 -5.04 -22.35 -24.70
C GLU A 200 -4.26 -23.49 -24.02
N ALA A 201 -3.02 -23.73 -24.47
CA ALA A 201 -2.12 -24.73 -23.89
C ALA A 201 -1.57 -24.37 -22.50
N LEU A 202 -1.79 -23.13 -22.03
CA LEU A 202 -1.34 -22.62 -20.73
C LEU A 202 -2.50 -22.04 -19.91
N SER A 203 -3.74 -22.43 -20.23
CA SER A 203 -4.96 -21.78 -19.73
C SER A 203 -5.29 -22.06 -18.27
N ASP A 204 -4.62 -23.03 -17.65
CA ASP A 204 -4.73 -23.39 -16.25
C ASP A 204 -3.39 -24.00 -15.76
N TRP A 205 -3.28 -24.20 -14.45
CA TRP A 205 -2.03 -24.68 -13.84
C TRP A 205 -1.68 -26.12 -14.18
N ASP A 206 -2.66 -26.97 -14.47
CA ASP A 206 -2.38 -28.37 -14.82
C ASP A 206 -1.81 -28.44 -16.24
N LYS A 207 -2.38 -27.70 -17.19
CA LYS A 207 -1.82 -27.53 -18.52
C LYS A 207 -0.46 -26.83 -18.49
N PHE A 208 -0.29 -25.83 -17.62
CA PHE A 208 0.98 -25.15 -17.43
C PHE A 208 2.08 -26.15 -16.96
N ASP A 209 1.75 -27.04 -16.03
CA ASP A 209 2.63 -28.11 -15.56
C ASP A 209 2.96 -29.11 -16.67
N GLU A 210 1.97 -29.54 -17.47
CA GLU A 210 2.22 -30.42 -18.62
C GLU A 210 3.17 -29.79 -19.66
N VAL A 211 3.02 -28.49 -19.93
CA VAL A 211 3.91 -27.77 -20.84
C VAL A 211 5.30 -27.62 -20.22
N ALA A 212 5.42 -27.43 -18.91
CA ALA A 212 6.71 -27.41 -18.22
C ALA A 212 7.48 -28.72 -18.39
N GLU A 213 6.81 -29.87 -18.27
CA GLU A 213 7.40 -31.18 -18.53
C GLU A 213 7.88 -31.31 -19.98
N LYS A 214 7.04 -30.94 -20.96
CA LYS A 214 7.39 -30.96 -22.39
C LYS A 214 8.58 -30.04 -22.70
N ALA A 215 8.61 -28.86 -22.09
CA ALA A 215 9.71 -27.91 -22.22
C ALA A 215 11.01 -28.48 -21.66
N ALA A 216 10.96 -29.05 -20.46
CA ALA A 216 12.12 -29.65 -19.81
C ALA A 216 12.67 -30.87 -20.57
N ALA A 217 11.81 -31.71 -21.15
CA ALA A 217 12.22 -32.82 -22.01
C ALA A 217 13.03 -32.35 -23.25
N LYS A 218 12.88 -31.08 -23.64
CA LYS A 218 13.64 -30.44 -24.72
C LYS A 218 14.79 -29.55 -24.22
N GLY A 219 15.06 -29.55 -22.92
CA GLY A 219 16.14 -28.77 -22.31
C GLY A 219 15.79 -27.31 -22.00
N TYR A 220 14.54 -26.91 -22.13
CA TYR A 220 14.07 -25.57 -21.77
C TYR A 220 13.61 -25.50 -20.30
N LYS A 221 13.55 -24.27 -19.77
CA LYS A 221 12.96 -23.97 -18.46
C LYS A 221 11.65 -23.24 -18.66
N MET A 222 10.65 -23.59 -17.85
CA MET A 222 9.34 -22.96 -17.88
C MET A 222 9.35 -21.60 -17.19
N LEU A 223 10.05 -21.49 -16.06
CA LEU A 223 10.19 -20.28 -15.26
C LEU A 223 11.66 -20.01 -14.96
N SER A 224 12.02 -18.76 -14.64
CA SER A 224 13.35 -18.47 -14.14
C SER A 224 13.44 -18.78 -12.64
N GLY A 225 12.55 -18.18 -11.86
CA GLY A 225 12.48 -18.30 -10.41
C GLY A 225 11.14 -18.87 -9.92
N TYR A 226 11.05 -19.06 -8.62
CA TYR A 226 9.82 -19.50 -7.94
C TYR A 226 8.80 -18.36 -7.79
N ASP A 227 9.31 -17.13 -7.75
CA ASP A 227 8.62 -15.87 -7.62
C ASP A 227 7.93 -15.42 -8.92
N ASP A 228 8.39 -15.88 -10.08
CA ASP A 228 7.78 -15.57 -11.39
C ASP A 228 6.28 -15.95 -11.47
N SER A 229 5.86 -17.03 -10.79
CA SER A 229 4.45 -17.47 -10.76
C SER A 229 3.72 -17.05 -9.49
N TYR A 230 4.43 -16.64 -8.43
CA TYR A 230 3.87 -16.43 -7.09
C TYR A 230 2.68 -15.47 -7.10
N ARG A 231 2.81 -14.33 -7.77
CA ARG A 231 1.75 -13.29 -7.77
C ARG A 231 0.45 -13.79 -8.37
N THR A 232 0.50 -14.66 -9.38
CA THR A 232 -0.70 -15.25 -9.98
C THR A 232 -1.40 -16.16 -8.97
N PHE A 233 -0.68 -16.87 -8.10
CA PHE A 233 -1.29 -17.66 -7.03
C PHE A 233 -1.78 -16.78 -5.87
N SER A 234 -0.94 -15.86 -5.38
CA SER A 234 -1.22 -15.04 -4.19
C SER A 234 -2.38 -14.08 -4.40
N ASN A 235 -2.57 -13.55 -5.61
CA ASN A 235 -3.65 -12.62 -5.90
C ASN A 235 -5.00 -13.32 -6.14
N ASN A 236 -5.02 -14.66 -6.15
CA ASN A 236 -6.23 -15.48 -6.33
C ASN A 236 -6.58 -16.29 -5.09
N VAL A 237 -6.05 -15.92 -3.91
CA VAL A 237 -6.47 -16.52 -2.63
C VAL A 237 -7.93 -16.18 -2.33
N SER A 238 -8.62 -17.09 -1.65
CA SER A 238 -10.04 -16.96 -1.33
C SER A 238 -10.34 -16.07 -0.13
N GLY A 239 -9.33 -15.72 0.67
CA GLY A 239 -9.50 -14.94 1.89
C GLY A 239 -8.17 -14.40 2.47
N PRO A 240 -8.26 -13.63 3.57
CA PRO A 240 -7.09 -13.04 4.20
C PRO A 240 -6.19 -14.09 4.84
N TRP A 241 -4.89 -13.81 4.86
CA TRP A 241 -3.88 -14.65 5.50
C TRP A 241 -4.06 -14.79 7.02
N VAL A 242 -4.66 -13.77 7.65
CA VAL A 242 -4.93 -13.73 9.09
C VAL A 242 -6.44 -13.73 9.32
N ASP A 243 -6.92 -14.75 10.04
CA ASP A 243 -8.30 -14.85 10.51
C ASP A 243 -8.30 -14.87 12.05
N GLY A 244 -8.54 -13.70 12.65
CA GLY A 244 -8.46 -13.50 14.09
C GLY A 244 -7.08 -13.85 14.65
N ASN A 245 -6.99 -14.96 15.37
CA ASN A 245 -5.74 -15.46 15.96
C ASN A 245 -5.12 -16.64 15.18
N LYS A 246 -5.59 -16.91 13.96
CA LYS A 246 -5.12 -18.01 13.11
C LYS A 246 -4.48 -17.49 11.83
N ILE A 247 -3.49 -18.25 11.36
CA ILE A 247 -2.94 -18.11 10.02
C ILE A 247 -3.68 -19.07 9.10
N VAL A 248 -4.18 -18.57 7.99
CA VAL A 248 -4.86 -19.33 6.94
C VAL A 248 -3.94 -19.40 5.73
N ILE A 249 -3.53 -20.61 5.34
CA ILE A 249 -2.78 -20.85 4.11
C ILE A 249 -3.76 -21.37 3.08
N ASP A 250 -4.08 -20.53 2.10
CA ASP A 250 -5.01 -20.86 1.02
C ASP A 250 -4.49 -22.01 0.14
N ASP A 251 -5.41 -22.80 -0.43
CA ASP A 251 -5.08 -23.93 -1.32
C ASP A 251 -4.28 -23.48 -2.55
N SER A 252 -4.51 -22.25 -3.05
CA SER A 252 -3.71 -21.63 -4.12
C SER A 252 -2.24 -21.51 -3.71
N LEU A 253 -1.97 -21.12 -2.45
CA LEU A 253 -0.60 -21.02 -1.93
C LEU A 253 0.02 -22.40 -1.71
N TRP A 254 -0.77 -23.39 -1.25
CA TRP A 254 -0.29 -24.78 -1.19
C TRP A 254 0.05 -25.33 -2.57
N ARG A 255 -0.76 -25.05 -3.59
CA ARG A 255 -0.48 -25.43 -4.98
C ARG A 255 0.82 -24.80 -5.47
N TRP A 256 1.03 -23.52 -5.21
CA TRP A 256 2.28 -22.84 -5.55
C TRP A 256 3.50 -23.45 -4.87
N ILE A 257 3.43 -23.72 -3.56
CA ILE A 257 4.51 -24.36 -2.78
C ILE A 257 4.88 -25.72 -3.40
N ASN A 258 3.88 -26.52 -3.76
CA ASN A 258 4.10 -27.83 -4.36
C ASN A 258 4.68 -27.71 -5.77
N GLN A 259 4.12 -26.83 -6.61
CA GLN A 259 4.58 -26.59 -7.98
C GLN A 259 6.04 -26.10 -7.99
N THR A 260 6.38 -25.11 -7.17
CA THR A 260 7.74 -24.56 -7.16
C THR A 260 8.78 -25.58 -6.67
N LYS A 261 8.41 -26.39 -5.67
CA LYS A 261 9.24 -27.50 -5.22
C LYS A 261 9.46 -28.50 -6.33
N GLU A 262 8.40 -28.95 -6.98
CA GLU A 262 8.47 -29.89 -8.09
C GLU A 262 9.31 -29.35 -9.25
N TYR A 263 9.12 -28.09 -9.63
CA TYR A 263 9.87 -27.44 -10.69
C TYR A 263 11.35 -27.34 -10.34
N THR A 264 11.69 -27.12 -9.07
CA THR A 264 13.08 -27.07 -8.62
C THR A 264 13.72 -28.46 -8.61
N ASP A 265 12.99 -29.48 -8.15
CA ASP A 265 13.45 -30.87 -8.05
C ASP A 265 13.62 -31.51 -9.44
N LYS A 266 12.67 -31.26 -10.36
CA LYS A 266 12.72 -31.75 -11.75
C LYS A 266 13.52 -30.85 -12.69
N GLY A 267 13.97 -29.69 -12.22
CA GLY A 267 14.77 -28.75 -12.99
C GLY A 267 14.00 -28.03 -14.10
N TYR A 268 12.74 -27.67 -13.86
CA TYR A 268 11.90 -26.88 -14.77
C TYR A 268 12.13 -25.37 -14.62
N ASN A 269 12.92 -24.93 -13.63
CA ASN A 269 13.30 -23.52 -13.44
C ASN A 269 14.83 -23.30 -13.36
N ASN A 270 15.26 -22.04 -13.37
CA ASN A 270 16.66 -21.62 -13.20
C ASN A 270 17.07 -21.39 -11.73
N LYS A 271 16.13 -21.49 -10.78
CA LYS A 271 16.35 -21.26 -9.34
C LYS A 271 16.82 -19.83 -9.03
N THR A 272 16.39 -18.85 -9.83
CA THR A 272 16.66 -17.43 -9.57
C THR A 272 15.68 -16.84 -8.56
N SER A 273 16.00 -15.64 -8.08
CA SER A 273 15.12 -14.76 -7.31
C SER A 273 15.20 -13.36 -7.94
N LEU A 274 14.06 -12.67 -8.00
CA LEU A 274 13.87 -11.27 -8.38
C LEU A 274 14.35 -10.32 -7.27
#